data_AF-A0A6N7LSE0-F1
#
_entry.id   AF-A0A6N7LSE0-F1
#
_cell.length_a   1.000
_cell.length_b   1.000
_cell.length_c   1.000
_cell.angle_alpha   90.00
_cell.angle_beta   90.00
_cell.angle_gamma   90.00
#
_symmetry.space_group_name_H-M   'P 1'
#
loop_
_entity.id
_entity.type
_entity.pdbx_description
1 polymer ?
#
loop_
_entity_poly.entity_id
_entity_poly.type
_entity_poly.pdbx_seq_one_letter_code
_entity_poly.pdbx_strand_id
1 'polypeptide(L)'
;MSALQLLHLSAVMFWIGCVATEIIVEQYGGRHPRWKLAVPDLHRMIDRWVEIPAFVTVLITGALLFDHQRFLTEGLYQLKISAGLAAVFANLFCLYPVRQRYLATEAGQEQSARRYGHWIDASALLGMPFGAIALGIGIYWLLQH
;
A
#
# COMPACT_ATOMS: atom_id res chain seq x y z
N MET A 1 -6.05 -4.38 24.39
CA MET A 1 -6.31 -4.08 22.97
C MET A 1 -7.81 -4.15 22.70
N SER A 2 -8.42 -3.10 22.15
CA SER A 2 -9.85 -3.09 21.78
C SER A 2 -10.11 -3.86 20.49
N ALA A 3 -11.37 -4.26 20.23
CA ALA A 3 -11.75 -4.93 18.98
C ALA A 3 -11.43 -4.07 17.73
N LEU A 4 -11.62 -2.76 17.83
CA LEU A 4 -11.29 -1.81 16.77
C LEU A 4 -9.78 -1.75 16.50
N GLN A 5 -8.95 -1.74 17.55
CA GLN A 5 -7.49 -1.79 17.42
C GLN A 5 -7.01 -3.10 16.78
N LEU A 6 -7.60 -4.23 17.18
CA LEU A 6 -7.31 -5.53 16.57
C LEU A 6 -7.65 -5.51 15.08
N LEU A 7 -8.86 -5.07 14.71
CA LEU A 7 -9.28 -4.97 13.32
C LEU A 7 -8.37 -4.07 12.50
N HIS A 8 -8.02 -2.89 13.03
CA HIS A 8 -7.11 -1.96 12.36
C HIS A 8 -5.73 -2.61 12.12
N LEU A 9 -5.15 -3.23 13.14
CA LEU A 9 -3.84 -3.87 13.03
C LEU A 9 -3.89 -5.06 12.05
N SER A 10 -4.94 -5.88 12.11
CA SER A 10 -5.13 -6.97 11.15
C SER A 10 -5.23 -6.45 9.72
N ALA A 11 -5.98 -5.36 9.48
CA ALA A 11 -6.07 -4.74 8.16
C ALA A 11 -4.73 -4.16 7.69
N VAL A 12 -3.96 -3.52 8.56
CA VAL A 12 -2.61 -3.02 8.25
C VAL A 12 -1.68 -4.17 7.88
N MET A 13 -1.64 -5.23 8.67
CA MET A 13 -0.76 -6.39 8.41
C MET A 13 -1.17 -7.12 7.12
N PHE A 14 -2.46 -7.25 6.87
CA PHE A 14 -2.98 -7.83 5.63
C PHE A 14 -2.59 -6.98 4.42
N TRP A 15 -2.78 -5.67 4.50
CA TRP A 15 -2.40 -4.73 3.44
C TRP A 15 -0.90 -4.77 3.13
N ILE A 16 -0.04 -4.82 4.15
CA ILE A 16 1.41 -5.00 3.96
C ILE A 16 1.72 -6.33 3.25
N GLY A 17 0.98 -7.39 3.56
CA GLY A 17 1.07 -8.66 2.86
C GLY A 17 0.75 -8.57 1.36
N CYS A 18 -0.24 -7.72 0.99
CA CYS A 18 -0.55 -7.43 -0.42
C CYS A 18 0.64 -6.76 -1.12
N VAL A 19 1.16 -5.67 -0.55
CA VAL A 19 2.31 -4.94 -1.10
C VAL A 19 3.53 -5.85 -1.25
N ALA A 20 3.82 -6.70 -0.27
CA ALA A 20 4.90 -7.68 -0.37
C ALA A 20 4.67 -8.69 -1.51
N THR A 21 3.43 -9.15 -1.68
CA THR A 21 3.05 -10.07 -2.76
C THR A 21 3.20 -9.39 -4.13
N GLU A 22 2.77 -8.15 -4.26
CA GLU A 22 2.91 -7.34 -5.48
C GLU A 22 4.37 -7.15 -5.86
N ILE A 23 5.25 -6.82 -4.91
CA ILE A 23 6.69 -6.70 -5.18
C ILE A 23 7.25 -8.00 -5.74
N ILE A 24 6.87 -9.15 -5.19
CA ILE A 24 7.31 -10.45 -5.70
C ILE A 24 6.75 -10.69 -7.11
N VAL A 25 5.45 -10.48 -7.31
CA VAL A 25 4.79 -10.65 -8.61
C VAL A 25 5.41 -9.75 -9.68
N GLU A 26 5.70 -8.50 -9.35
CA GLU A 26 6.31 -7.53 -10.26
C GLU A 26 7.77 -7.86 -10.57
N GLN A 27 8.59 -8.07 -9.54
CA GLN A 27 10.03 -8.26 -9.72
C GLN A 27 10.37 -9.64 -10.27
N TYR A 28 9.62 -10.68 -9.89
CA TYR A 28 9.85 -12.04 -10.36
C TYR A 28 9.00 -12.37 -11.59
N GLY A 29 7.68 -12.17 -11.50
CA GLY A 29 6.75 -12.48 -12.60
C GLY A 29 6.96 -11.58 -13.81
N GLY A 30 7.19 -10.28 -13.61
CA GLY A 30 7.41 -9.31 -14.69
C GLY A 30 8.69 -9.55 -15.51
N ARG A 31 9.68 -10.22 -14.91
CA ARG A 31 10.95 -10.56 -15.57
C ARG A 31 10.92 -11.94 -16.25
N HIS A 32 9.99 -12.81 -15.85
CA HIS A 32 9.91 -14.16 -16.38
C HIS A 32 9.06 -14.20 -17.67
N PRO A 33 9.59 -14.66 -18.83
CA PRO A 33 8.90 -14.61 -20.12
C PRO A 33 7.50 -15.25 -20.11
N ARG A 34 7.35 -16.35 -19.36
CA ARG A 34 6.09 -17.09 -19.19
C ARG A 34 4.99 -16.28 -18.47
N TRP A 35 5.35 -15.38 -17.56
CA TRP A 35 4.42 -14.71 -16.64
C TRP A 35 4.27 -13.21 -16.92
N LYS A 36 5.21 -12.63 -17.66
CA LYS A 36 5.30 -11.21 -17.96
C LYS A 36 4.00 -10.59 -18.49
N LEU A 37 3.24 -11.33 -19.32
CA LEU A 37 1.97 -10.84 -19.88
C LEU A 37 0.80 -10.91 -18.88
N ALA A 38 0.86 -11.83 -17.91
CA ALA A 38 -0.20 -12.00 -16.92
C ALA A 38 -0.06 -11.03 -15.72
N VAL A 39 1.15 -10.52 -15.47
CA VAL A 39 1.47 -9.65 -14.32
C VAL A 39 0.60 -8.39 -14.25
N PRO A 40 0.39 -7.61 -15.33
CA PRO A 40 -0.47 -6.42 -15.27
C PRO A 40 -1.90 -6.72 -14.86
N ASP A 41 -2.43 -7.86 -15.32
CA ASP A 41 -3.79 -8.26 -15.01
C ASP A 41 -3.90 -8.77 -13.56
N LEU A 42 -2.93 -9.57 -13.12
CA LEU A 42 -2.87 -10.06 -11.75
C LEU A 42 -2.75 -8.92 -10.74
N HIS A 43 -1.85 -7.97 -10.98
CA HIS A 43 -1.69 -6.78 -10.13
C HIS A 43 -3.01 -6.02 -10.03
N ARG A 44 -3.64 -5.70 -11.16
CA ARG A 44 -4.96 -5.01 -11.17
C ARG A 44 -6.04 -5.77 -10.40
N MET A 45 -6.03 -7.11 -10.46
CA MET A 45 -6.99 -7.93 -9.71
C MET A 45 -6.72 -7.90 -8.20
N ILE A 46 -5.45 -7.98 -7.78
CA ILE A 46 -5.04 -7.87 -6.38
C ILE A 46 -5.47 -6.50 -5.84
N ASP A 47 -5.14 -5.40 -6.53
CA ASP A 47 -5.53 -4.04 -6.13
C ASP A 47 -7.03 -3.94 -5.89
N ARG A 48 -7.82 -4.38 -6.89
CA ARG A 48 -9.27 -4.18 -6.87
C ARG A 48 -9.96 -4.96 -5.76
N TRP A 49 -9.59 -6.23 -5.60
CA TRP A 49 -10.35 -7.18 -4.79
C TRP A 49 -9.77 -7.42 -3.41
N VAL A 50 -8.50 -7.08 -3.20
CA VAL A 50 -7.77 -7.40 -1.98
C VAL A 50 -7.21 -6.13 -1.35
N GLU A 51 -6.42 -5.38 -2.12
CA GLU A 51 -5.66 -4.25 -1.58
C GLU A 51 -6.54 -3.03 -1.25
N ILE A 52 -7.43 -2.62 -2.18
CA ILE A 52 -8.36 -1.50 -1.96
C ILE A 52 -9.26 -1.76 -0.75
N PRO A 53 -9.95 -2.91 -0.62
CA PRO A 53 -10.71 -3.21 0.59
C PRO A 53 -9.87 -3.14 1.87
N ALA A 54 -8.62 -3.62 1.82
CA ALA A 54 -7.71 -3.60 2.96
C ALA A 54 -7.33 -2.18 3.38
N PHE A 55 -6.78 -1.36 2.48
CA PHE A 55 -6.36 0.00 2.86
C PHE A 55 -7.55 0.91 3.16
N VAL A 56 -8.73 0.70 2.53
CA VAL A 56 -9.97 1.40 2.91
C VAL A 56 -10.38 1.05 4.34
N THR A 57 -10.26 -0.22 4.74
CA THR A 57 -10.48 -0.65 6.12
C THR A 57 -9.50 0.04 7.07
N VAL A 58 -8.22 0.13 6.70
CA VAL A 58 -7.19 0.86 7.46
C VAL A 58 -7.55 2.33 7.62
N LEU A 59 -8.00 3.00 6.55
CA LEU A 59 -8.42 4.41 6.59
C LEU A 59 -9.61 4.64 7.52
N ILE A 60 -10.67 3.84 7.38
CA ILE A 60 -11.88 3.97 8.20
C ILE A 60 -11.54 3.73 9.67
N THR A 61 -10.88 2.61 9.97
CA THR A 61 -10.55 2.26 11.35
C THR A 61 -9.52 3.23 11.95
N GLY A 62 -8.57 3.73 11.15
CA GLY A 62 -7.61 4.75 11.56
C GLY A 62 -8.27 6.08 11.88
N ALA A 63 -9.27 6.51 11.09
CA ALA A 63 -10.07 7.70 11.38
C ALA A 63 -10.88 7.55 12.68
N LEU A 64 -11.44 6.36 12.94
CA LEU A 64 -12.15 6.08 14.19
C LEU A 64 -11.22 6.01 15.41
N LEU A 65 -9.97 5.62 15.23
CA LEU A 65 -8.93 5.58 16.27
C LEU A 65 -8.17 6.91 16.41
N PHE A 66 -8.51 7.92 15.62
CA PHE A 66 -7.81 9.20 15.63
C PHE A 66 -8.10 9.97 16.92
N ASP A 67 -7.03 10.37 17.60
CA ASP A 67 -7.07 11.19 18.80
C ASP A 67 -6.51 12.57 18.47
N HIS A 68 -7.42 13.55 18.38
CA HIS A 68 -7.07 14.92 18.02
C HIS A 68 -6.19 15.61 19.07
N GLN A 69 -6.43 15.37 20.37
CA GLN A 69 -5.63 16.00 21.41
C GLN A 69 -4.21 15.47 21.36
N ARG A 70 -4.07 14.15 21.27
CA ARG A 70 -2.77 13.49 21.14
C ARG A 70 -2.02 13.92 19.88
N PHE A 71 -2.74 14.14 18.77
CA PHE A 71 -2.17 14.70 17.56
C PHE A 71 -1.62 16.11 17.75
N LEU A 72 -2.19 16.95 18.61
CA LEU A 72 -1.64 18.29 18.83
C LEU A 72 -0.47 18.31 19.81
N THR A 73 -0.40 17.36 20.74
CA THR A 73 0.56 17.38 21.85
C THR A 73 1.74 16.44 21.69
N GLU A 74 1.61 15.36 20.91
CA GLU A 74 2.63 14.32 20.79
C GLU A 74 3.21 14.23 19.37
N GLY A 75 4.46 14.70 19.19
CA GLY A 75 5.14 14.66 17.89
C GLY A 75 5.29 13.24 17.31
N LEU A 76 5.45 12.22 18.15
CA LEU A 76 5.52 10.83 17.69
C LEU A 76 4.17 10.33 17.13
N TYR A 77 3.04 10.80 17.70
CA TYR A 77 1.71 10.54 17.16
C TYR A 77 1.48 11.26 15.83
N GLN A 78 1.90 12.51 15.72
CA GLN A 78 1.87 13.26 14.46
C GLN A 78 2.65 12.54 13.36
N LEU A 79 3.86 12.08 13.66
CA LEU A 79 4.70 11.36 12.71
C LEU A 79 4.05 10.05 12.28
N LYS A 80 3.49 9.27 13.21
CA LYS A 80 2.77 8.02 12.92
C LYS A 80 1.62 8.26 11.94
N ILE A 81 0.76 9.23 12.23
CA ILE A 81 -0.43 9.53 11.41
C ILE A 81 0.00 10.08 10.05
N SER A 82 0.92 11.05 10.02
CA SER A 82 1.41 11.65 8.77
C SER A 82 2.08 10.63 7.86
N ALA A 83 2.92 9.74 8.43
CA ALA A 83 3.54 8.66 7.68
C ALA A 83 2.50 7.64 7.18
N GLY A 84 1.53 7.25 8.00
CA GLY A 84 0.45 6.36 7.58
C GLY A 84 -0.36 6.93 6.41
N LEU A 85 -0.72 8.22 6.48
CA LEU A 85 -1.42 8.90 5.39
C LEU A 85 -0.55 9.01 4.14
N ALA A 86 0.73 9.34 4.26
CA ALA A 86 1.65 9.39 3.12
C ALA A 86 1.76 8.03 2.41
N ALA A 87 1.81 6.92 3.16
CA ALA A 87 1.79 5.58 2.59
C ALA A 87 0.49 5.29 1.83
N VAL A 88 -0.66 5.66 2.39
CA VAL A 88 -1.96 5.51 1.72
C VAL A 88 -2.03 6.36 0.44
N PHE A 89 -1.56 7.61 0.47
CA PHE A 89 -1.55 8.46 -0.72
C PHE A 89 -0.63 7.93 -1.81
N ALA A 90 0.54 7.39 -1.45
CA ALA A 90 1.42 6.72 -2.41
C ALA A 90 0.70 5.53 -3.08
N ASN A 91 -0.08 4.77 -2.31
CA ASN A 91 -0.85 3.66 -2.86
C ASN A 91 -2.00 4.09 -3.76
N LEU A 92 -2.76 5.10 -3.34
CA LEU A 92 -3.81 5.70 -4.16
C LEU A 92 -3.26 6.22 -5.50
N PHE A 93 -2.06 6.81 -5.47
CA PHE A 93 -1.37 7.22 -6.68
C PHE A 93 -1.03 6.03 -7.58
N CYS A 94 -0.61 4.89 -7.02
CA CYS A 94 -0.26 3.66 -7.75
C CYS A 94 -1.42 3.06 -8.54
N LEU A 95 -2.67 3.27 -8.11
CA LEU A 95 -3.86 2.79 -8.84
C LEU A 95 -3.93 3.32 -10.28
N TYR A 96 -3.46 4.55 -10.52
CA TYR A 96 -3.42 5.14 -11.86
C TYR A 96 -2.46 4.41 -12.81
N PRO A 97 -1.13 4.32 -12.55
CA PRO A 97 -0.22 3.62 -13.43
C PRO A 97 -0.52 2.13 -13.54
N VAL A 98 -1.07 1.45 -12.51
CA VAL A 98 -1.50 0.04 -12.64
C VAL A 98 -2.58 -0.09 -13.71
N ARG A 99 -3.62 0.74 -13.64
CA ARG A 99 -4.69 0.74 -14.65
C ARG A 99 -4.18 1.09 -16.04
N GLN A 100 -3.34 2.11 -16.15
CA GLN A 100 -2.80 2.54 -17.44
C GLN A 100 -1.85 1.51 -18.05
N ARG A 101 -1.06 0.83 -17.23
CA ARG A 101 -0.20 -0.27 -17.66
C ARG A 101 -1.02 -1.41 -18.23
N TYR A 102 -2.09 -1.81 -17.54
CA TYR A 102 -3.00 -2.84 -18.04
C TYR A 102 -3.55 -2.47 -19.44
N LEU A 103 -4.08 -1.25 -19.60
CA LEU A 103 -4.60 -0.79 -20.89
C LEU A 103 -3.52 -0.72 -21.98
N ALA A 104 -2.31 -0.30 -21.64
CA ALA A 104 -1.18 -0.27 -22.57
C ALA A 104 -0.75 -1.68 -23.00
N THR A 105 -0.76 -2.65 -22.09
CA THR A 105 -0.45 -4.06 -22.40
C THR A 105 -1.50 -4.65 -23.34
N GLU A 106 -2.78 -4.45 -23.07
CA GLU A 106 -3.88 -4.90 -23.94
C GLU A 106 -3.80 -4.28 -25.34
N ALA A 107 -3.37 -3.01 -25.43
CA ALA A 107 -3.16 -2.31 -26.69
C ALA A 107 -1.84 -2.65 -27.40
N GLY A 108 -1.01 -3.55 -26.86
CA GLY A 108 0.31 -3.90 -27.43
C GLY A 108 1.35 -2.77 -27.35
N GLN A 109 1.12 -1.73 -26.54
CA GLN A 109 1.98 -0.56 -26.42
C GLN A 109 3.09 -0.77 -25.38
N GLU A 110 4.11 -1.55 -25.74
CA GLU A 110 5.14 -1.96 -24.79
C GLU A 110 5.88 -0.80 -24.10
N GLN A 111 6.17 0.30 -24.83
CA GLN A 111 6.89 1.43 -24.26
C GLN A 111 6.07 2.15 -23.18
N SER A 112 4.78 2.34 -23.42
CA SER A 112 3.83 2.89 -22.45
C SER A 112 3.73 1.98 -21.23
N ALA A 113 3.60 0.67 -21.45
CA ALA A 113 3.53 -0.31 -20.37
C ALA A 113 4.80 -0.29 -19.49
N ARG A 114 5.99 -0.20 -20.10
CA ARG A 114 7.27 -0.06 -19.37
C ARG A 114 7.33 1.24 -18.55
N ARG A 115 6.91 2.36 -19.13
CA ARG A 115 6.87 3.67 -18.42
C ARG A 115 6.01 3.60 -17.17
N TYR A 116 4.80 3.03 -17.27
CA TYR A 116 3.92 2.88 -16.11
C TYR A 116 4.46 1.86 -15.10
N GLY A 117 5.18 0.83 -15.53
CA GLY A 117 5.95 -0.05 -14.63
C GLY A 117 6.92 0.71 -13.73
N HIS A 118 7.71 1.63 -14.30
CA HIS A 118 8.61 2.48 -13.50
C HIS A 118 7.88 3.39 -12.52
N TRP A 119 6.67 3.84 -12.85
CA TRP A 119 5.86 4.66 -11.94
C TRP A 119 5.34 3.83 -10.76
N ILE A 120 4.98 2.57 -11.00
CA ILE A 120 4.62 1.60 -9.96
C ILE A 120 5.82 1.39 -9.03
N ASP A 121 7.00 1.05 -9.57
CA ASP A 121 8.22 0.85 -8.78
C ASP A 121 8.57 2.09 -7.93
N ALA A 122 8.48 3.29 -8.52
CA ALA A 122 8.75 4.54 -7.82
C ALA A 122 7.74 4.79 -6.68
N SER A 123 6.45 4.51 -6.91
CA SER A 123 5.42 4.66 -5.89
C SER A 123 5.63 3.72 -4.70
N ALA A 124 6.02 2.47 -4.95
CA ALA A 124 6.35 1.51 -3.92
C ALA A 124 7.58 1.95 -3.10
N LEU A 125 8.64 2.44 -3.77
CA LEU A 125 9.84 2.95 -3.11
C LEU A 125 9.56 4.18 -2.24
N LEU A 126 8.64 5.04 -2.65
CA LEU A 126 8.23 6.22 -1.87
C LEU A 126 7.30 5.85 -0.72
N GLY A 127 6.34 4.95 -0.93
CA GLY A 127 5.31 4.60 0.07
C GLY A 127 5.80 3.69 1.19
N MET A 128 6.63 2.70 0.87
CA MET A 128 7.09 1.68 1.83
C MET A 128 7.79 2.26 3.08
N PRO A 129 8.73 3.22 2.97
CA PRO A 129 9.37 3.82 4.15
C PRO A 129 8.36 4.45 5.10
N PHE A 130 7.35 5.15 4.57
CA PHE A 130 6.32 5.76 5.40
C PHE A 130 5.44 4.71 6.10
N GLY A 131 5.06 3.65 5.38
CA GLY A 131 4.32 2.52 5.97
C GLY A 131 5.12 1.85 7.10
N ALA A 132 6.42 1.63 6.88
CA ALA A 132 7.32 1.04 7.88
C ALA A 132 7.47 1.93 9.13
N ILE A 133 7.61 3.26 8.95
CA ILE A 133 7.65 4.22 10.07
C ILE A 133 6.34 4.16 10.88
N ALA A 134 5.19 4.22 10.21
CA ALA A 134 3.88 4.24 10.87
C ALA A 134 3.61 2.93 11.64
N LEU A 135 4.01 1.78 11.06
CA LEU A 135 3.92 0.48 11.71
C LEU A 135 4.89 0.39 12.89
N GLY A 136 6.16 0.78 12.71
CA GLY A 136 7.19 0.73 13.74
C GLY A 136 6.80 1.53 14.99
N ILE A 137 6.26 2.74 14.81
CA ILE A 137 5.72 3.54 15.93
C ILE A 137 4.50 2.85 16.57
N GLY A 138 3.64 2.21 15.78
CA GLY A 138 2.50 1.44 16.29
C GLY A 138 2.92 0.26 17.17
N ILE A 139 3.89 -0.53 16.71
CA ILE A 139 4.44 -1.67 17.45
C ILE A 139 5.14 -1.19 18.71
N TYR A 140 5.93 -0.10 18.61
CA TYR A 140 6.60 0.49 19.77
C TYR A 140 5.61 0.82 20.90
N TRP A 141 4.46 1.44 20.59
CA TRP A 141 3.44 1.71 21.60
C TRP A 141 2.69 0.47 22.07
N LEU A 142 2.47 -0.51 21.19
CA LEU A 142 1.87 -1.78 21.58
C LEU A 142 2.75 -2.53 22.59
N LEU A 143 4.07 -2.40 22.52
CA LEU A 143 5.02 -3.04 23.44
C LEU A 143 5.17 -2.31 24.78
N GLN A 144 4.72 -1.06 24.89
CA GLN A 144 4.78 -0.26 26.12
C GLN A 144 3.53 -0.37 26.99
N HIS A 145 2.50 -1.07 26.52
CA HIS A 145 1.20 -1.24 27.17
C HIS A 145 0.79 -2.72 27.19
#